data_AF-H0UM55-F1
#
_entry.id   AF-H0UM55-F1
#
_cell.length_a   1.000
_cell.length_b   1.000
_cell.length_c   1.000
_cell.angle_alpha   90.00
_cell.angle_beta   90.00
_cell.angle_gamma   90.00
#
_symmetry.space_group_name_H-M   'P 1'
#
loop_
_entity.id
_entity.type
_entity.pdbx_description
1 polymer ?
#
loop_
_entity_poly.entity_id
_entity_poly.type
_entity_poly.pdbx_seq_one_letter_code
_entity_poly.pdbx_strand_id
1 'polypeptide(L)' 'MDEFLRFANEIIHQFYFIMSGVVALVLLRGLFARNTRRTIVYDIVYAYTIIPFLLRALHIK' A
#
# COMPACT_ATOMS: atom_id res chain seq x y z
N MET A 1 14.41 28.57 6.58
CA MET A 1 13.53 27.73 7.42
C MET A 1 12.52 26.99 6.54
N ASP A 2 11.88 27.65 5.59
CA ASP A 2 10.90 27.02 4.69
C ASP A 2 11.50 25.96 3.75
N GLU A 3 12.72 26.18 3.27
CA GLU A 3 13.41 25.21 2.39
C GLU A 3 13.73 23.89 3.12
N PHE A 4 14.15 23.98 4.38
CA PHE A 4 14.36 22.82 5.24
C PHE A 4 13.05 22.04 5.49
N LEU A 5 11.94 22.76 5.74
CA LEU A 5 10.63 22.13 5.94
C LEU A 5 10.12 21.43 4.67
N ARG A 6 10.36 22.00 3.49
CA ARG A 6 10.01 21.38 2.20
C ARG A 6 10.81 20.10 1.95
N PHE A 7 12.12 20.15 2.17
CA PHE A 7 12.99 18.98 2.04
C PHE A 7 12.60 17.85 3.02
N ALA A 8 12.32 18.19 4.28
CA ALA A 8 11.84 17.23 5.26
C ALA A 8 10.51 16.59 4.86
N ASN A 9 9.58 17.38 4.31
CA ASN A 9 8.28 16.88 3.85
C ASN A 9 8.40 15.91 2.67
N GLU A 10 9.29 16.18 1.72
CA GLU A 10 9.57 15.25 0.60
C GLU A 10 10.14 13.92 1.11
N ILE A 11 11.11 13.96 2.01
CA ILE A 11 11.67 12.75 2.64
C ILE A 11 10.57 11.93 3.33
N ILE A 12 9.75 12.59 4.13
CA ILE A 12 8.63 11.94 4.83
C ILE A 12 7.70 11.29 3.81
N HIS A 13 7.37 11.99 2.72
CA HIS A 13 6.49 11.46 1.70
C HIS A 13 7.07 10.23 1.00
N GLN A 14 8.38 10.22 0.71
CA GLN A 14 9.09 9.05 0.18
C GLN A 14 9.03 7.88 1.16
N PHE A 15 9.28 8.13 2.45
CA PHE A 15 9.21 7.10 3.49
C PHE A 15 7.82 6.48 3.60
N TYR A 16 6.77 7.30 3.60
CA TYR A 16 5.39 6.81 3.60
C TYR A 16 5.07 5.96 2.37
N PHE A 17 5.60 6.34 1.20
CA PHE A 17 5.43 5.55 -0.03
C PHE A 17 6.12 4.19 0.08
N ILE A 18 7.36 4.15 0.55
CA ILE A 18 8.12 2.90 0.75
C ILE A 18 7.41 1.98 1.74
N MET A 19 7.01 2.53 2.90
CA MET A 19 6.27 1.79 3.92
C MET A 19 4.95 1.22 3.37
N SER A 20 4.22 2.03 2.61
CA SER A 20 2.99 1.60 1.95
C SER A 20 3.26 0.45 0.97
N GLY A 21 4.32 0.53 0.16
CA GLY A 21 4.73 -0.54 -0.75
C GLY A 21 5.10 -1.84 -0.04
N VAL A 22 5.85 -1.76 1.06
CA VAL A 22 6.21 -2.94 1.88
C VAL A 22 4.95 -3.61 2.42
N VAL A 23 4.02 -2.85 2.99
CA VAL A 23 2.75 -3.40 3.51
C VAL A 23 1.93 -4.04 2.38
N ALA A 24 1.86 -3.41 1.21
CA ALA A 24 1.16 -3.94 0.05
C ALA A 24 1.72 -5.31 -0.39
N LEU A 25 3.05 -5.45 -0.43
CA LEU A 25 3.72 -6.71 -0.78
C LEU A 25 3.45 -7.82 0.25
N VAL A 26 3.44 -7.48 1.54
CA VAL A 26 3.08 -8.42 2.61
C VAL A 26 1.63 -8.89 2.46
N LEU A 27 0.70 -7.97 2.17
CA LEU A 27 -0.72 -8.29 1.95
C LEU A 27 -0.92 -9.15 0.70
N LEU A 28 -0.25 -8.84 -0.41
CA LEU A 28 -0.25 -9.65 -1.63
C LEU A 28 0.25 -11.07 -1.36
N ARG A 29 1.36 -11.21 -0.63
CA ARG A 29 1.89 -12.52 -0.23
C ARG A 29 0.87 -13.29 0.62
N GLY A 30 0.22 -12.63 1.57
CA GLY A 30 -0.83 -13.21 2.41
C GLY A 30 -2.07 -13.65 1.61
N LEU A 31 -2.44 -12.90 0.57
CA LEU A 31 -3.54 -13.21 -0.33
C LEU A 31 -3.27 -14.49 -1.15
N PHE A 32 -2.10 -14.56 -1.79
CA PHE A 32 -1.76 -15.69 -2.67
C PHE A 32 -1.34 -16.96 -1.91
N ALA A 33 -0.74 -16.84 -0.73
CA ALA A 33 -0.28 -17.99 0.07
C ALA A 33 -1.39 -18.63 0.94
N ARG A 34 -2.64 -18.23 0.74
CA ARG A 34 -3.76 -18.63 1.61
C ARG A 34 -4.24 -20.07 1.33
N ASN A 35 -4.30 -20.89 2.39
CA ASN A 35 -4.82 -22.28 2.35
C ASN A 35 -6.28 -22.44 2.82
N THR A 36 -6.91 -21.41 3.37
CA THR A 36 -8.31 -21.45 3.85
C THR A 36 -9.16 -20.32 3.23
N ARG A 37 -10.48 -20.42 3.22
CA ARG A 37 -11.39 -19.34 2.75
C ARG A 37 -11.09 -18.81 1.33
N ARG A 38 -10.97 -19.71 0.34
CA ARG A 38 -10.74 -19.39 -1.09
C ARG A 38 -12.03 -19.08 -1.87
N THR A 39 -13.02 -18.46 -1.24
CA THR A 39 -14.25 -18.09 -1.96
C THR A 39 -14.08 -16.73 -2.63
N ILE A 40 -14.80 -16.51 -3.74
CA ILE A 40 -14.81 -15.25 -4.49
C ILE A 40 -15.08 -14.04 -3.58
N VAL A 41 -15.94 -14.20 -2.56
CA VAL A 41 -16.24 -13.13 -1.60
C VAL A 41 -14.98 -12.69 -0.85
N TYR A 42 -14.15 -13.63 -0.39
CA TYR A 42 -12.90 -13.30 0.29
C TYR A 42 -11.87 -12.70 -0.66
N ASP A 43 -11.85 -13.09 -1.93
CA ASP A 43 -10.95 -12.50 -2.93
C ASP A 43 -11.32 -11.04 -3.22
N ILE A 44 -12.61 -10.74 -3.34
CA ILE A 44 -13.11 -9.37 -3.51
C ILE A 44 -12.75 -8.51 -2.31
N VAL A 45 -13.01 -8.98 -1.08
CA VAL A 45 -12.66 -8.23 0.16
C VAL A 45 -11.17 -7.97 0.24
N TYR A 46 -10.33 -8.94 -0.13
CA TYR A 46 -8.88 -8.75 -0.17
C TYR A 46 -8.44 -7.83 -1.31
N ALA A 47 -9.10 -7.84 -2.47
CA ALA A 47 -8.82 -6.87 -3.51
C ALA A 47 -9.09 -5.43 -2.99
N TYR A 48 -10.20 -5.22 -2.27
CA TYR A 48 -10.50 -3.94 -1.64
C TYR A 48 -9.44 -3.48 -0.63
N THR A 49 -8.77 -4.39 0.08
CA THR A 49 -7.68 -3.99 0.98
C THR A 49 -6.39 -3.60 0.25
N ILE A 50 -6.20 -4.07 -0.99
CA ILE A 50 -5.02 -3.74 -1.82
C ILE A 50 -5.24 -2.46 -2.65
N ILE A 51 -6.48 -2.12 -3.01
CA ILE A 51 -6.82 -0.93 -3.81
C ILE A 51 -6.17 0.37 -3.27
N PRO A 52 -6.20 0.71 -1.96
CA PRO A 52 -5.57 1.93 -1.46
C PRO A 52 -4.06 2.01 -1.74
N PHE A 53 -3.39 0.86 -1.74
CA PHE A 53 -1.96 0.77 -2.03
C PHE A 53 -1.67 0.92 -3.53
N LEU A 54 -2.54 0.36 -4.38
CA LEU A 54 -2.47 0.55 -5.83
C LEU A 54 -2.72 2.01 -6.22
N LEU A 55 -3.75 2.65 -5.64
CA LEU A 55 -4.02 4.07 -5.86
C LEU A 55 -2.84 4.94 -5.43
N ARG A 56 -2.24 4.62 -4.28
CA ARG A 56 -1.04 5.31 -3.78
C ARG A 56 0.19 5.09 -4.67
N ALA A 57 0.39 3.88 -5.21
CA ALA A 57 1.46 3.57 -6.16
C ALA A 57 1.30 4.34 -7.49
N LEU A 58 0.05 4.48 -7.95
CA LEU A 58 -0.30 5.23 -9.16
C LEU A 58 -0.32 6.76 -8.94
N HIS A 59 -0.01 7.24 -7.73
CA HIS A 59 -0.10 8.66 -7.35
C HIS A 59 -1.49 9.26 -7.60
N ILE A 60 -2.53 8.42 -7.54
CA ILE A 60 -3.93 8.84 -7.63
C ILE A 60 -4.36 9.30 -6.24
N LYS A 61 -4.87 10.53 -6.17
CA LYS A 61 -5.36 11.16 -4.93
C LYS A 61 -6.73 10.64 -4.54
#